data_AF-X0WM40-F1
#
_entry.id   AF-X0WM40-F1
#
_cell.length_a   1.000
_cell.length_b   1.000
_cell.length_c   1.000
_cell.angle_alpha   90.00
_cell.angle_beta   90.00
_cell.angle_gamma   90.00
#
_symmetry.space_group_name_H-M   'P 1'
#
loop_
_entity.id
_entity.type
_entity.pdbx_description
1 polymer ?
#
loop_
_entity_poly.entity_id
_entity_poly.type
_entity_poly.pdbx_seq_one_letter_code
_entity_poly.pdbx_strand_id
1 'polypeptide(L)'
;IEEATETKRDDVKQLYKRLRGKSKVLKRLTLCFNPIFRTHWIFKEYFKNWVEGETEYHDDKLSILKTTYKDNLRFLEQDDIDELENEQDPYYREVYTLGNWGILGDLIFTNWKIEDLSGIRNTFGTYYNGLDFGFSNDPSAAGRQAIKEKKLYILQELLYEKGLTNDVIASKLKPAIGKEYIRCDSSEPKSIAELRGYGIEALAARKGPGSVNFGIQYLKQFNIIIDRKCQNAINEIQLYQWKKDK
;
A
#
# COMPACT_ATOMS: atom_id res chain seq x y z
N ILE A 1 -5.73 21.66 6.99
CA ILE A 1 -5.20 20.73 5.98
C ILE A 1 -5.90 19.43 6.27
N GLU A 2 -6.84 19.08 5.41
CA GLU A 2 -7.55 17.79 5.48
C GLU A 2 -6.64 16.69 4.94
N GLU A 3 -6.83 15.47 5.45
CA GLU A 3 -6.04 14.28 5.11
C GLU A 3 -4.53 14.56 5.10
N ALA A 4 -4.04 15.22 6.17
CA ALA A 4 -2.67 15.71 6.21
C ALA A 4 -1.59 14.60 6.06
N THR A 5 -1.94 13.35 6.34
CA THR A 5 -1.08 12.17 6.10
C THR A 5 -0.80 11.90 4.62
N GLU A 6 -1.63 12.38 3.71
CA GLU A 6 -1.42 12.28 2.26
C GLU A 6 -0.50 13.37 1.71
N THR A 7 -0.08 14.31 2.56
CA THR A 7 0.76 15.44 2.15
C THR A 7 2.24 15.20 2.42
N LYS A 8 3.09 15.73 1.53
CA LYS A 8 4.52 15.77 1.79
C LYS A 8 4.82 16.87 2.81
N ARG A 9 5.74 16.58 3.72
CA ARG A 9 6.22 17.54 4.74
C ARG A 9 6.63 18.89 4.15
N ASP A 10 7.32 18.89 3.01
CA ASP A 10 7.83 20.12 2.41
C ASP A 10 6.70 21.03 1.88
N ASP A 11 5.60 20.46 1.43
CA ASP A 11 4.43 21.22 0.96
C ASP A 11 3.76 21.93 2.16
N VAL A 12 3.58 21.22 3.27
CA VAL A 12 3.05 21.80 4.52
C VAL A 12 3.98 22.90 5.05
N LYS A 13 5.29 22.68 5.01
CA LYS A 13 6.29 23.66 5.43
C LYS A 13 6.23 24.95 4.59
N GLN A 14 5.95 24.85 3.30
CA GLN A 14 5.74 26.02 2.44
C GLN A 14 4.49 26.81 2.86
N LEU A 15 3.39 26.14 3.19
CA LEU A 15 2.17 26.79 3.68
C LEU A 15 2.43 27.51 5.01
N TYR A 16 3.12 26.85 5.94
CA TYR A 16 3.49 27.46 7.22
C TYR A 16 4.31 28.75 7.02
N LYS A 17 5.28 28.73 6.10
CA LYS A 17 6.08 29.92 5.74
C LYS A 17 5.26 31.05 5.13
N ARG A 18 4.02 30.82 4.69
CA ARG A 18 3.12 31.86 4.13
C ARG A 18 2.21 32.49 5.19
N LEU A 19 2.20 31.98 6.42
CA LEU A 19 1.48 32.58 7.55
C LEU A 19 2.15 33.88 8.06
N ARG A 20 2.11 34.95 7.25
CA ARG A 20 2.75 36.26 7.51
C ARG A 20 1.71 37.36 7.78
N GLY A 21 2.17 38.53 8.22
CA GLY A 21 1.30 39.71 8.49
C GLY A 21 0.94 39.91 9.96
N LYS A 22 0.37 41.07 10.31
CA LYS A 22 -0.16 41.34 11.66
C LYS A 22 -1.50 40.62 11.82
N SER A 23 -1.72 39.98 12.96
CA SER A 23 -2.96 39.25 13.25
C SER A 23 -3.42 39.57 14.66
N LYS A 24 -4.73 39.64 14.87
CA LYS A 24 -5.36 39.77 16.20
C LYS A 24 -5.42 38.45 16.95
N VAL A 25 -5.28 37.33 16.23
CA VAL A 25 -5.26 35.96 16.77
C VAL A 25 -3.92 35.30 16.51
N LEU A 26 -3.58 34.31 17.33
CA LEU A 26 -2.43 33.45 17.08
C LEU A 26 -2.57 32.76 15.73
N LYS A 27 -1.56 32.93 14.89
CA LYS A 27 -1.52 32.23 13.60
C LYS A 27 -1.23 30.76 13.86
N ARG A 28 -2.05 29.91 13.28
CA ARG A 28 -1.96 28.46 13.44
C ARG A 28 -2.25 27.77 12.12
N LEU A 29 -1.81 26.53 12.04
CA LEU A 29 -2.18 25.59 11.00
C LEU A 29 -2.91 24.43 11.68
N THR A 30 -4.10 24.09 11.20
CA THR A 30 -4.84 22.90 11.66
C THR A 30 -4.60 21.76 10.69
N LEU A 31 -4.22 20.59 11.22
CA LEU A 31 -4.06 19.36 10.47
C LEU A 31 -5.14 18.38 10.93
N CYS A 32 -5.94 17.86 10.00
CA CYS A 32 -6.92 16.81 10.22
C CYS A 32 -6.45 15.59 9.45
N PHE A 33 -6.39 14.41 10.09
CA PHE A 33 -5.85 13.19 9.48
C PHE A 33 -6.16 11.95 10.32
N ASN A 34 -6.10 10.78 9.70
CA ASN A 34 -6.09 9.49 10.38
C ASN A 34 -4.67 9.10 10.81
N PRO A 35 -4.43 8.57 12.02
CA PRO A 35 -3.10 8.33 12.58
C PRO A 35 -2.42 7.06 12.02
N ILE A 36 -2.11 7.06 10.72
CA ILE A 36 -1.65 5.87 9.98
C ILE A 36 -0.44 5.18 10.60
N PHE A 37 0.69 5.88 10.75
CA PHE A 37 1.98 5.25 11.05
C PHE A 37 2.91 6.15 11.86
N ARG A 38 3.58 5.57 12.86
CA ARG A 38 4.57 6.29 13.68
C ARG A 38 5.81 6.77 12.92
N THR A 39 6.14 6.16 11.78
CA THR A 39 7.27 6.65 10.97
C THR A 39 6.93 7.86 10.12
N HIS A 40 5.64 8.21 10.02
CA HIS A 40 5.18 9.37 9.28
C HIS A 40 5.75 10.66 9.87
N TRP A 41 5.95 11.67 9.02
CA TRP A 41 6.59 12.92 9.44
C TRP A 41 5.77 13.69 10.47
N ILE A 42 4.43 13.61 10.41
CA ILE A 42 3.52 14.21 11.40
C ILE A 42 3.79 13.63 12.79
N PHE A 43 3.85 12.30 12.92
CA PHE A 43 4.14 11.65 14.19
C PHE A 43 5.51 12.07 14.73
N LYS A 44 6.54 11.95 13.90
CA LYS A 44 7.92 12.28 14.27
C LYS A 44 8.10 13.75 14.68
N GLU A 45 7.32 14.66 14.12
CA GLU A 45 7.44 16.10 14.37
C GLU A 45 6.60 16.55 15.56
N TYR A 46 5.34 16.10 15.67
CA TYR A 46 4.38 16.65 16.63
C TYR A 46 4.02 15.69 17.77
N PHE A 47 4.19 14.38 17.63
CA PHE A 47 3.70 13.39 18.61
C PHE A 47 4.81 12.84 19.53
N LYS A 48 5.94 13.54 19.67
CA LYS A 48 7.06 13.08 20.51
C LYS A 48 6.72 12.95 22.00
N ASN A 49 5.84 13.83 22.48
CA ASN A 49 5.38 13.86 23.88
C ASN A 49 3.98 13.25 24.04
N TRP A 50 3.44 12.64 22.97
CA TRP A 50 2.15 11.98 23.02
C TRP A 50 2.23 10.72 23.89
N VAL A 51 1.26 10.53 24.77
CA VAL A 51 1.13 9.34 25.62
C VAL A 51 0.01 8.47 25.06
N GLU A 52 0.28 7.18 24.89
CA GLU A 52 -0.72 6.24 24.39
C GLU A 52 -1.90 6.11 25.34
N GLY A 53 -3.11 6.10 24.79
CA GLY A 53 -4.35 6.06 25.55
C GLY A 53 -4.94 7.44 25.88
N GLU A 54 -4.13 8.51 25.78
CA GLU A 54 -4.65 9.88 25.92
C GLU A 54 -5.52 10.27 24.72
N THR A 55 -6.38 11.26 24.93
CA THR A 55 -7.24 11.83 23.87
C THR A 55 -6.89 13.27 23.54
N GLU A 56 -6.06 13.93 24.35
CA GLU A 56 -5.65 15.30 24.15
C GLU A 56 -4.20 15.53 24.60
N TYR A 57 -3.54 16.50 23.97
CA TYR A 57 -2.23 17.00 24.38
C TYR A 57 -2.14 18.49 24.05
N HIS A 58 -1.68 19.29 25.00
CA HIS A 58 -1.55 20.73 24.84
C HIS A 58 -0.26 21.27 25.46
N ASP A 59 0.43 22.13 24.72
CA ASP A 59 1.50 23.01 25.20
C ASP A 59 1.35 24.42 24.59
N ASP A 60 2.33 25.30 24.84
CA ASP A 60 2.30 26.69 24.35
C ASP A 60 2.20 26.84 22.81
N LYS A 61 2.53 25.80 22.04
CA LYS A 61 2.70 25.83 20.58
C LYS A 61 1.93 24.75 19.84
N LEU A 62 1.50 23.68 20.52
CA LEU A 62 0.88 22.52 19.93
C LEU A 62 -0.39 22.13 20.71
N SER A 63 -1.42 21.80 19.94
CA SER A 63 -2.68 21.29 20.43
C SER A 63 -3.03 20.08 19.58
N ILE A 64 -3.21 18.93 20.22
CA ILE A 64 -3.64 17.68 19.60
C ILE A 64 -4.95 17.28 20.27
N LEU A 65 -5.94 16.97 19.45
CA LEU A 65 -7.19 16.36 19.88
C LEU A 65 -7.39 15.09 19.04
N LYS A 66 -7.51 13.95 19.70
CA LYS A 66 -7.90 12.68 19.11
C LYS A 66 -9.42 12.56 19.23
N THR A 67 -10.07 12.37 18.11
CA THR A 67 -11.52 12.09 18.04
C THR A 67 -11.75 10.72 17.42
N THR A 68 -12.87 10.10 17.77
CA THR A 68 -13.35 8.84 17.22
C THR A 68 -14.83 8.99 16.84
N TYR A 69 -15.42 7.94 16.27
CA TYR A 69 -16.85 7.90 15.97
C TYR A 69 -17.72 8.13 17.23
N LYS A 70 -17.21 7.78 18.43
CA LYS A 70 -17.89 7.96 19.71
C LYS A 70 -18.12 9.43 20.08
N ASP A 71 -17.33 10.33 19.52
CA ASP A 71 -17.49 11.78 19.70
C ASP A 71 -18.55 12.36 18.76
N ASN A 72 -19.02 11.58 17.80
CA ASN A 72 -19.97 11.97 16.76
C ASN A 72 -21.30 11.20 16.80
N LEU A 73 -21.60 10.49 17.90
CA LEU A 73 -22.80 9.62 18.02
C LEU A 73 -24.13 10.32 17.76
N ARG A 74 -24.19 11.64 17.90
CA ARG A 74 -25.39 12.43 17.58
C ARG A 74 -25.75 12.40 16.09
N PHE A 75 -24.77 12.14 15.22
CA PHE A 75 -24.88 12.25 13.77
C PHE A 75 -24.63 10.93 13.04
N LEU A 76 -24.52 9.81 13.77
CA LEU A 76 -24.31 8.49 13.21
C LEU A 76 -25.57 7.66 13.42
N GLU A 77 -25.95 6.90 12.39
CA GLU A 77 -26.99 5.89 12.51
C GLU A 77 -26.40 4.61 13.13
N GLN A 78 -27.26 3.69 13.58
CA GLN A 78 -26.80 2.48 14.27
C GLN A 78 -26.01 1.54 13.33
N ASP A 79 -26.36 1.49 12.06
CA ASP A 79 -25.64 0.71 11.05
C ASP A 79 -24.23 1.26 10.78
N ASP A 80 -24.03 2.58 10.76
CA ASP A 80 -22.70 3.18 10.69
C ASP A 80 -21.81 2.76 11.88
N ILE A 81 -22.40 2.76 13.08
CA ILE A 81 -21.71 2.34 14.31
C ILE A 81 -21.38 0.85 14.25
N ASP A 82 -22.32 0.03 13.80
CA ASP A 82 -22.14 -1.41 13.69
C ASP A 82 -21.07 -1.76 12.66
N GLU A 83 -20.96 -1.04 11.53
CA GLU A 83 -19.89 -1.26 10.55
C GLU A 83 -18.51 -1.00 11.17
N LEU A 84 -18.36 0.10 11.90
CA LEU A 84 -17.11 0.45 12.58
C LEU A 84 -16.77 -0.55 13.70
N GLU A 85 -17.75 -0.93 14.53
CA GLU A 85 -17.53 -1.87 15.63
C GLU A 85 -17.36 -3.31 15.19
N ASN A 86 -17.83 -3.69 14.00
CA ASN A 86 -17.64 -5.02 13.42
C ASN A 86 -16.42 -5.11 12.49
N GLU A 87 -15.57 -4.08 12.40
CA GLU A 87 -14.30 -4.14 11.66
C GLU A 87 -13.43 -5.31 12.18
N GLN A 88 -13.13 -6.24 11.27
CA GLN A 88 -12.42 -7.49 11.53
C GLN A 88 -10.92 -7.34 11.32
N ASP A 89 -10.50 -6.40 10.48
CA ASP A 89 -9.08 -6.10 10.29
C ASP A 89 -8.55 -5.33 11.51
N PRO A 90 -7.62 -5.92 12.29
CA PRO A 90 -7.12 -5.27 13.50
C PRO A 90 -6.45 -3.93 13.24
N TYR A 91 -5.82 -3.74 12.08
CA TYR A 91 -5.22 -2.46 11.73
C TYR A 91 -6.30 -1.41 11.46
N TYR A 92 -7.33 -1.75 10.67
CA TYR A 92 -8.41 -0.80 10.40
C TYR A 92 -9.21 -0.45 11.66
N ARG A 93 -9.43 -1.43 12.54
CA ARG A 93 -10.04 -1.20 13.84
C ARG A 93 -9.21 -0.24 14.69
N GLU A 94 -7.90 -0.50 14.84
CA GLU A 94 -7.05 0.36 15.67
C GLU A 94 -6.92 1.79 15.10
N VAL A 95 -6.71 1.93 13.80
CA VAL A 95 -6.41 3.24 13.18
C VAL A 95 -7.69 4.02 12.85
N TYR A 96 -8.62 3.43 12.09
CA TYR A 96 -9.76 4.15 11.54
C TYR A 96 -11.00 4.10 12.44
N THR A 97 -11.15 3.07 13.27
CA THR A 97 -12.24 3.03 14.26
C THR A 97 -11.85 3.68 15.58
N LEU A 98 -10.68 3.30 16.13
CA LEU A 98 -10.25 3.72 17.47
C LEU A 98 -9.31 4.93 17.48
N GLY A 99 -8.84 5.40 16.32
CA GLY A 99 -7.97 6.57 16.20
C GLY A 99 -6.60 6.38 16.87
N ASN A 100 -6.09 5.16 16.94
CA ASN A 100 -4.77 4.85 17.50
C ASN A 100 -3.69 4.92 16.42
N TRP A 101 -2.47 5.33 16.81
CA TRP A 101 -1.35 5.33 15.89
C TRP A 101 -0.95 3.92 15.49
N GLY A 102 -0.97 3.63 14.19
CA GLY A 102 -0.47 2.37 13.66
C GLY A 102 1.01 2.16 14.00
N ILE A 103 1.32 1.01 14.62
CA ILE A 103 2.68 0.65 15.02
C ILE A 103 3.38 -0.02 13.82
N LEU A 104 4.34 0.69 13.24
CA LEU A 104 5.12 0.24 12.08
C LEU A 104 6.27 -0.70 12.48
N GLY A 105 6.01 -1.66 13.37
CA GLY A 105 7.03 -2.61 13.85
C GLY A 105 7.29 -3.76 12.88
N ASP A 106 6.28 -4.13 12.07
CA ASP A 106 6.26 -5.43 11.39
C ASP A 106 6.26 -5.35 9.86
N LEU A 107 6.38 -4.14 9.28
CA LEU A 107 6.46 -3.98 7.82
C LEU A 107 7.74 -4.61 7.28
N ILE A 108 7.56 -5.52 6.32
CA ILE A 108 8.64 -6.33 5.76
C ILE A 108 9.48 -5.49 4.78
N PHE A 109 8.84 -4.63 3.99
CA PHE A 109 9.48 -3.80 2.97
C PHE A 109 9.46 -2.32 3.33
N THR A 110 10.63 -1.76 3.61
CA THR A 110 10.81 -0.34 3.93
C THR A 110 11.64 0.43 2.89
N ASN A 111 12.28 -0.30 1.97
CA ASN A 111 13.18 0.26 0.95
C ASN A 111 12.50 0.40 -0.41
N TRP A 112 11.43 1.21 -0.46
CA TRP A 112 10.66 1.42 -1.67
C TRP A 112 10.27 2.90 -1.86
N LYS A 113 9.99 3.28 -3.11
CA LYS A 113 9.50 4.62 -3.46
C LYS A 113 8.63 4.59 -4.71
N ILE A 114 7.86 5.66 -4.90
CA ILE A 114 6.99 5.87 -6.06
C ILE A 114 7.66 6.82 -7.03
N GLU A 115 7.69 6.49 -8.32
CA GLU A 115 8.19 7.34 -9.40
C GLU A 115 7.28 7.27 -10.64
N ASP A 116 7.42 8.23 -11.57
CA ASP A 116 6.84 8.10 -12.90
C ASP A 116 7.83 7.35 -13.80
N LEU A 117 7.50 6.11 -14.16
CA LEU A 117 8.38 5.24 -14.95
C LEU A 117 7.97 5.19 -16.43
N SER A 118 6.98 5.98 -16.85
CA SER A 118 6.47 5.99 -18.23
C SER A 118 7.57 6.18 -19.28
N GLY A 119 8.53 7.07 -19.00
CA GLY A 119 9.65 7.36 -19.90
C GLY A 119 10.69 6.23 -20.02
N ILE A 120 10.77 5.32 -19.05
CA ILE A 120 11.77 4.23 -19.04
C ILE A 120 11.16 2.84 -19.19
N ARG A 121 9.83 2.72 -19.19
CA ARG A 121 9.08 1.45 -19.18
C ARG A 121 9.55 0.46 -20.25
N ASN A 122 9.93 0.96 -21.43
CA ASN A 122 10.33 0.14 -22.58
C ASN A 122 11.86 0.09 -22.80
N THR A 123 12.67 0.48 -21.82
CA THR A 123 14.14 0.62 -21.96
C THR A 123 14.93 -0.54 -21.34
N PHE A 124 14.26 -1.49 -20.70
CA PHE A 124 14.91 -2.62 -20.05
C PHE A 124 15.17 -3.76 -21.03
N GLY A 125 16.31 -4.44 -20.87
CA GLY A 125 16.67 -5.59 -21.71
C GLY A 125 15.91 -6.87 -21.37
N THR A 126 15.36 -6.98 -20.16
CA THR A 126 14.55 -8.12 -19.72
C THR A 126 13.40 -7.66 -18.85
N TYR A 127 12.21 -8.16 -19.17
CA TYR A 127 11.01 -8.03 -18.35
C TYR A 127 10.69 -9.35 -17.68
N TYR A 128 10.24 -9.25 -16.43
CA TYR A 128 9.74 -10.36 -15.65
C TYR A 128 8.24 -10.15 -15.48
N ASN A 129 7.46 -11.17 -15.84
CA ASN A 129 6.01 -11.13 -15.67
C ASN A 129 5.62 -12.19 -14.61
N GLY A 130 4.75 -11.78 -13.69
CA GLY A 130 4.20 -12.66 -12.65
C GLY A 130 2.67 -12.64 -12.71
N LEU A 131 2.06 -13.78 -12.42
CA LEU A 131 0.62 -13.97 -12.27
C LEU A 131 0.34 -14.71 -10.97
N ASP A 132 -0.54 -14.13 -10.15
CA ASP A 132 -1.18 -14.79 -9.03
C ASP A 132 -2.66 -15.02 -9.37
N PHE A 133 -3.13 -16.25 -9.19
CA PHE A 133 -4.48 -16.64 -9.57
C PHE A 133 -5.45 -16.34 -8.44
N GLY A 134 -6.53 -15.63 -8.76
CA GLY A 134 -7.66 -15.37 -7.87
C GLY A 134 -8.98 -15.43 -8.63
N PHE A 135 -10.06 -15.78 -7.95
CA PHE A 135 -11.39 -15.92 -8.56
C PHE A 135 -12.50 -15.23 -7.77
N SER A 136 -12.98 -15.82 -6.67
CA SER A 136 -14.10 -15.26 -5.89
C SER A 136 -13.67 -14.18 -4.90
N ASN A 137 -12.96 -14.57 -3.84
CA ASN A 137 -12.62 -13.64 -2.75
C ASN A 137 -11.42 -12.78 -3.12
N ASP A 138 -10.45 -13.37 -3.79
CA ASP A 138 -9.19 -12.74 -4.18
C ASP A 138 -9.19 -12.43 -5.69
N PRO A 139 -8.67 -11.25 -6.09
CA PRO A 139 -8.50 -10.92 -7.50
C PRO A 139 -7.39 -11.75 -8.15
N SER A 140 -7.53 -12.07 -9.43
CA SER A 140 -6.35 -12.41 -10.23
C SER A 140 -5.50 -11.16 -10.41
N ALA A 141 -4.19 -11.29 -10.22
CA ALA A 141 -3.26 -10.17 -10.29
C ALA A 141 -2.07 -10.54 -11.18
N ALA A 142 -1.79 -9.76 -12.22
CA ALA A 142 -0.58 -9.90 -13.02
C ALA A 142 0.17 -8.59 -13.12
N GLY A 143 1.50 -8.67 -13.02
CA GLY A 143 2.37 -7.50 -13.06
C GLY A 143 3.59 -7.72 -13.92
N ARG A 144 4.11 -6.63 -14.47
CA ARG A 144 5.38 -6.56 -15.19
C ARG A 144 6.42 -5.83 -14.37
N GLN A 145 7.60 -6.43 -14.23
CA GLN A 145 8.73 -5.89 -13.49
C GLN A 145 10.02 -5.92 -14.33
N ALA A 146 11.02 -5.15 -13.90
CA ALA A 146 12.37 -5.21 -14.44
C ALA A 146 13.41 -5.01 -13.32
N ILE A 147 14.62 -5.55 -13.53
CA ILE A 147 15.73 -5.37 -12.58
C ILE A 147 16.89 -4.70 -13.31
N LYS A 148 17.43 -3.63 -12.73
CA LYS A 148 18.64 -2.95 -13.22
C LYS A 148 19.39 -2.35 -12.05
N GLU A 149 20.69 -2.60 -11.94
CA GLU A 149 21.58 -1.95 -10.95
C GLU A 149 21.06 -1.99 -9.49
N LYS A 150 20.70 -3.18 -8.99
CA LYS A 150 20.08 -3.39 -7.65
C LYS A 150 18.78 -2.61 -7.40
N LYS A 151 18.11 -2.17 -8.47
CA LYS A 151 16.75 -1.63 -8.39
C LYS A 151 15.78 -2.62 -9.00
N LEU A 152 14.69 -2.86 -8.29
CA LEU A 152 13.53 -3.59 -8.79
C LEU A 152 12.48 -2.57 -9.19
N TYR A 153 12.10 -2.55 -10.46
CA TYR A 153 11.09 -1.66 -10.99
C TYR A 153 9.78 -2.43 -11.15
N ILE A 154 8.71 -1.98 -10.51
CA ILE A 154 7.34 -2.46 -10.75
C ILE A 154 6.71 -1.50 -11.76
N LEU A 155 6.63 -1.94 -13.02
CA LEU A 155 6.41 -1.05 -14.16
C LEU A 155 4.94 -0.89 -14.54
N GLN A 156 4.16 -1.96 -14.39
CA GLN A 156 2.78 -2.01 -14.84
C GLN A 156 2.01 -3.15 -14.16
N GLU A 157 0.79 -2.85 -13.72
CA GLU A 157 -0.26 -3.83 -13.44
C GLU A 157 -0.93 -4.20 -14.76
N LEU A 158 -0.80 -5.47 -15.16
CA LEU A 158 -1.36 -5.99 -16.41
C LEU A 158 -2.85 -6.35 -16.23
N LEU A 159 -3.23 -6.81 -15.03
CA LEU A 159 -4.59 -7.06 -14.58
C LEU A 159 -4.63 -7.10 -13.05
N TYR A 160 -5.77 -6.71 -12.47
CA TYR A 160 -6.08 -6.83 -11.05
C TYR A 160 -7.60 -6.88 -10.86
N GLU A 161 -8.22 -8.05 -11.06
CA GLU A 161 -9.68 -8.17 -11.15
C GLU A 161 -10.19 -9.52 -10.62
N LYS A 162 -11.38 -9.52 -10.01
CA LYS A 162 -12.07 -10.72 -9.53
C LYS A 162 -12.91 -11.35 -10.65
N GLY A 163 -13.21 -12.64 -10.51
CA GLY A 163 -14.12 -13.39 -11.38
C GLY A 163 -13.61 -13.64 -12.79
N LEU A 164 -12.31 -13.46 -13.06
CA LEU A 164 -11.75 -13.71 -14.39
C LEU A 164 -11.57 -15.22 -14.63
N THR A 165 -12.10 -15.69 -15.75
CA THR A 165 -11.82 -17.03 -16.28
C THR A 165 -10.47 -17.05 -17.02
N ASN A 166 -9.85 -18.22 -17.14
CA ASN A 166 -8.50 -18.36 -17.70
C ASN A 166 -8.40 -17.91 -19.18
N ASP A 167 -9.46 -18.05 -19.97
CA ASP A 167 -9.54 -17.52 -21.32
C ASP A 167 -9.55 -15.98 -21.34
N VAL A 168 -10.27 -15.35 -20.42
CA VAL A 168 -10.29 -13.88 -20.28
C VAL A 168 -8.92 -13.38 -19.80
N ILE A 169 -8.30 -14.04 -18.82
CA ILE A 169 -6.93 -13.74 -18.38
C ILE A 169 -5.97 -13.81 -19.57
N ALA A 170 -6.02 -14.88 -20.36
CA ALA A 170 -5.17 -15.04 -21.53
C ALA A 170 -5.41 -13.91 -22.56
N SER A 171 -6.66 -13.54 -22.81
CA SER A 171 -7.00 -12.48 -23.77
C SER A 171 -6.44 -11.11 -23.37
N LYS A 172 -6.39 -10.80 -22.06
CA LYS A 172 -5.80 -9.56 -21.52
C LYS A 172 -4.28 -9.59 -21.52
N LEU A 173 -3.66 -10.73 -21.20
CA LEU A 173 -2.20 -10.85 -21.12
C LEU A 173 -1.53 -10.84 -22.50
N LYS A 174 -2.09 -11.54 -23.48
CA LYS A 174 -1.50 -11.73 -24.82
C LYS A 174 -1.06 -10.43 -25.52
N PRO A 175 -1.87 -9.35 -25.59
CA PRO A 175 -1.42 -8.09 -26.19
C PRO A 175 -0.34 -7.37 -25.36
N ALA A 176 -0.27 -7.63 -24.04
CA ALA A 176 0.66 -6.93 -23.17
C ALA A 176 2.04 -7.60 -23.09
N ILE A 177 2.09 -8.94 -23.06
CA ILE A 177 3.33 -9.72 -22.89
C ILE A 177 3.81 -10.44 -24.16
N GLY A 178 2.95 -10.58 -25.17
CA GLY A 178 3.31 -11.23 -26.44
C GLY A 178 3.81 -12.67 -26.25
N LYS A 179 5.12 -12.87 -26.45
CA LYS A 179 5.81 -14.17 -26.30
C LYS A 179 6.74 -14.24 -25.09
N GLU A 180 6.69 -13.23 -24.22
CA GLU A 180 7.43 -13.27 -22.96
C GLU A 180 6.83 -14.31 -22.01
N TYR A 181 7.70 -14.96 -21.23
CA TYR A 181 7.26 -15.88 -20.20
C TYR A 181 6.54 -15.15 -19.07
N ILE A 182 5.53 -15.81 -18.50
CA ILE A 182 4.88 -15.39 -17.25
C ILE A 182 4.99 -16.49 -16.20
N ARG A 183 5.52 -16.14 -15.02
CA ARG A 183 5.58 -17.08 -13.89
C ARG A 183 4.27 -17.05 -13.12
N CYS A 184 3.69 -18.23 -12.91
CA CYS A 184 2.42 -18.42 -12.25
C CYS A 184 2.60 -19.21 -10.94
N ASP A 185 1.65 -19.11 -10.02
CA ASP A 185 1.63 -19.98 -8.84
C ASP A 185 1.54 -21.46 -9.27
N SER A 186 2.49 -22.27 -8.77
CA SER A 186 2.56 -23.70 -9.01
C SER A 186 1.46 -24.51 -8.32
N SER A 187 0.71 -23.92 -7.38
CA SER A 187 -0.47 -24.55 -6.76
C SER A 187 -1.63 -24.76 -7.76
N GLU A 188 -1.58 -24.09 -8.92
CA GLU A 188 -2.64 -24.07 -9.94
C GLU A 188 -2.20 -24.72 -11.29
N PRO A 189 -1.78 -26.00 -11.30
CA PRO A 189 -1.22 -26.63 -12.51
C PRO A 189 -2.23 -26.73 -13.66
N LYS A 190 -3.53 -26.87 -13.36
CA LYS A 190 -4.60 -26.88 -14.35
C LYS A 190 -4.71 -25.53 -15.07
N SER A 191 -4.77 -24.44 -14.31
CA SER A 191 -4.86 -23.08 -14.85
C SER A 191 -3.64 -22.72 -15.70
N ILE A 192 -2.44 -23.17 -15.29
CA ILE A 192 -1.22 -23.03 -16.10
C ILE A 192 -1.35 -23.78 -17.44
N ALA A 193 -1.85 -25.01 -17.42
CA ALA A 193 -2.03 -25.80 -18.64
C ALA A 193 -3.06 -25.17 -19.59
N GLU A 194 -4.15 -24.61 -19.05
CA GLU A 194 -5.16 -23.89 -19.83
C GLU A 194 -4.59 -22.61 -20.47
N LEU A 195 -3.84 -21.80 -19.72
CA LEU A 195 -3.16 -20.62 -20.27
C LEU A 195 -2.22 -20.97 -21.42
N ARG A 196 -1.47 -22.09 -21.31
CA ARG A 196 -0.66 -22.61 -22.42
C ARG A 196 -1.49 -22.99 -23.62
N GLY A 197 -2.65 -23.62 -23.41
CA GLY A 197 -3.63 -23.92 -24.46
C GLY A 197 -4.11 -22.66 -25.19
N TYR A 198 -4.23 -21.53 -24.49
CA TYR A 198 -4.59 -20.22 -25.08
C TYR A 198 -3.39 -19.48 -25.71
N GLY A 199 -2.20 -20.09 -25.69
CA GLY A 199 -0.99 -19.58 -26.33
C GLY A 199 -0.18 -18.60 -25.48
N ILE A 200 -0.33 -18.63 -24.15
CA ILE A 200 0.52 -17.90 -23.20
C ILE A 200 1.70 -18.79 -22.80
N GLU A 201 2.91 -18.22 -22.79
CA GLU A 201 4.13 -18.91 -22.36
C GLU A 201 4.20 -18.98 -20.81
N ALA A 202 3.26 -19.71 -20.19
CA ALA A 202 3.12 -19.81 -18.74
C ALA A 202 4.09 -20.83 -18.13
N LEU A 203 4.81 -20.42 -17.09
CA LEU A 203 5.76 -21.26 -16.33
C LEU A 203 5.32 -21.36 -14.87
N ALA A 204 5.34 -22.58 -14.32
CA ALA A 204 5.12 -22.78 -12.88
C ALA A 204 6.31 -22.24 -12.08
N ALA A 205 6.04 -21.47 -11.03
CA ALA A 205 7.06 -21.07 -10.07
C ALA A 205 7.65 -22.30 -9.35
N ARG A 206 8.95 -22.27 -9.03
CA ARG A 206 9.56 -23.30 -8.19
C ARG A 206 9.39 -22.91 -6.73
N LYS A 207 8.47 -23.56 -6.01
CA LYS A 207 8.26 -23.39 -4.57
C LYS A 207 8.90 -24.56 -3.80
N GLY A 208 9.52 -24.24 -2.66
CA GLY A 208 10.07 -25.20 -1.69
C GLY A 208 9.87 -24.70 -0.27
N PRO A 209 10.15 -25.53 0.76
CA PRO A 209 10.08 -25.10 2.16
C PRO A 209 10.91 -23.83 2.39
N GLY A 210 10.30 -22.79 2.99
CA GLY A 210 10.96 -21.50 3.23
C GLY A 210 11.08 -20.57 2.02
N SER A 211 10.50 -20.92 0.86
CA SER A 211 10.56 -20.10 -0.37
C SER A 211 9.99 -18.68 -0.20
N VAL A 212 8.98 -18.50 0.64
CA VAL A 212 8.42 -17.17 0.97
C VAL A 212 9.46 -16.29 1.67
N ASN A 213 10.08 -16.79 2.74
CA ASN A 213 11.11 -16.07 3.47
C ASN A 213 12.32 -15.77 2.59
N PHE A 214 12.74 -16.74 1.77
CA PHE A 214 13.81 -16.52 0.80
C PHE A 214 13.47 -15.42 -0.21
N GLY A 215 12.25 -15.44 -0.77
CA GLY A 215 11.77 -14.40 -1.68
C GLY A 215 11.76 -13.02 -1.04
N ILE A 216 11.27 -12.92 0.20
CA ILE A 216 11.31 -11.69 0.99
C ILE A 216 12.75 -11.19 1.16
N GLN A 217 13.67 -12.05 1.61
CA GLN A 217 15.07 -11.67 1.81
C GLN A 217 15.76 -11.26 0.50
N TYR A 218 15.44 -11.91 -0.61
CA TYR A 218 15.93 -11.55 -1.93
C TYR A 218 15.44 -10.15 -2.34
N LEU A 219 14.14 -9.89 -2.21
CA LEU A 219 13.54 -8.60 -2.54
C LEU A 219 14.09 -7.45 -1.68
N LYS A 220 14.38 -7.70 -0.40
CA LYS A 220 14.98 -6.71 0.51
C LYS A 220 16.38 -6.24 0.10
N GLN A 221 17.06 -6.97 -0.81
CA GLN A 221 18.36 -6.55 -1.34
C GLN A 221 18.26 -5.45 -2.40
N PHE A 222 17.06 -5.18 -2.90
CA PHE A 222 16.80 -4.18 -3.93
C PHE A 222 16.24 -2.88 -3.35
N ASN A 223 16.49 -1.78 -4.06
CA ASN A 223 15.68 -0.57 -3.93
C ASN A 223 14.46 -0.73 -4.84
N ILE A 224 13.26 -0.80 -4.26
CA ILE A 224 12.04 -1.03 -5.02
C ILE A 224 11.48 0.30 -5.52
N ILE A 225 11.20 0.40 -6.81
CA ILE A 225 10.68 1.61 -7.45
C ILE A 225 9.38 1.23 -8.17
N ILE A 226 8.28 1.80 -7.73
CA ILE A 226 6.95 1.47 -8.22
C ILE A 226 6.43 2.61 -9.09
N ASP A 227 5.94 2.28 -10.29
CA ASP A 227 5.28 3.27 -11.14
C ASP A 227 4.03 3.81 -10.43
N ARG A 228 3.86 5.13 -10.48
CA ARG A 228 2.71 5.82 -9.86
C ARG A 228 1.34 5.31 -10.30
N LYS A 229 1.22 4.58 -11.42
CA LYS A 229 -0.07 4.00 -11.86
C LYS A 229 -0.36 2.63 -11.24
N CYS A 230 0.62 1.98 -10.60
CA CYS A 230 0.46 0.67 -9.96
C CYS A 230 -0.09 0.83 -8.54
N GLN A 231 -1.33 1.29 -8.43
CA GLN A 231 -1.95 1.63 -7.15
C GLN A 231 -2.18 0.40 -6.27
N ASN A 232 -2.52 -0.76 -6.85
CA ASN A 232 -2.71 -1.99 -6.07
C ASN A 232 -1.40 -2.45 -5.44
N ALA A 233 -0.29 -2.42 -6.20
CA ALA A 233 1.04 -2.74 -5.68
C ALA A 233 1.51 -1.76 -4.60
N ILE A 234 1.16 -0.47 -4.73
CA ILE A 234 1.46 0.55 -3.70
C ILE A 234 0.70 0.24 -2.41
N ASN A 235 -0.60 -0.05 -2.51
CA ASN A 235 -1.43 -0.38 -1.35
C ASN A 235 -0.94 -1.66 -0.66
N GLU A 236 -0.61 -2.69 -1.42
CA GLU A 236 -0.11 -3.96 -0.89
C GLU A 236 1.25 -3.80 -0.21
N ILE A 237 2.23 -3.14 -0.85
CA ILE A 237 3.58 -3.02 -0.28
C ILE A 237 3.60 -2.13 0.98
N GLN A 238 2.71 -1.14 1.05
CA GLN A 238 2.54 -0.27 2.22
C GLN A 238 2.07 -1.02 3.46
N LEU A 239 1.31 -2.10 3.26
CA LEU A 239 0.68 -2.88 4.34
C LEU A 239 1.34 -4.25 4.56
N TYR A 240 2.35 -4.62 3.76
CA TYR A 240 2.95 -5.94 3.79
C TYR A 240 3.74 -6.20 5.08
N GLN A 241 3.15 -6.99 5.99
CA GLN A 241 3.66 -7.31 7.32
C GLN A 241 3.70 -8.81 7.59
N TRP A 242 4.50 -9.22 8.58
CA TRP A 242 4.47 -10.61 9.06
C TRP A 242 3.10 -10.94 9.64
N LYS A 243 2.58 -12.13 9.31
CA LYS A 243 1.39 -12.65 9.96
C LYS A 243 1.70 -12.81 11.45
N LYS A 244 0.97 -12.09 12.31
CA LYS A 244 1.08 -12.25 13.76
C LYS A 244 0.40 -13.56 14.13
N ASP A 245 1.09 -14.38 14.92
CA ASP A 245 0.47 -15.54 15.54
C ASP A 245 -0.67 -15.06 16.45
N LYS A 246 -1.81 -15.74 16.35
CA LYS A 246 -2.94 -15.56 17.28
C LYS A 246 -2.65 -16.27 18.60
#